data_AF-A0A1V4YW89-F1
#
_entry.id   AF-A0A1V4YW89-F1
#
_cell.length_a   1.000
_cell.length_b   1.000
_cell.length_c   1.000
_cell.angle_alpha   90.00
_cell.angle_beta   90.00
_cell.angle_gamma   90.00
#
_symmetry.space_group_name_H-M   'P 1'
#
loop_
_entity.id
_entity.type
_entity.pdbx_description
1 polymer ?
#
loop_
_entity_poly.entity_id
_entity_poly.type
_entity_poly.pdbx_seq_one_letter_code
_entity_poly.pdbx_strand_id
1 'polypeptide(L)'
;MWWNKDWMKENKDMFKNLAKMRRWGGLRYVVLYSLSEVAKNGAEIMDEVERMSMGAWRPSPGSIYPLLNTLQEEMLIRKRDDQRYELTSAGMEEIGYSSHRHDHHHGSRSLEGTLDEIDSYVSYLEDLPRDRLKPAESRLAYIADRLQKLRESLKNGT
;
A
#
# COMPACT_ATOMS: atom_id res chain seq x y z
N MET A 1 3.81 25.55 8.20
CA MET A 1 3.92 25.30 6.76
C MET A 1 4.80 24.09 6.61
N TRP A 2 4.21 22.91 6.44
CA TRP A 2 4.98 21.70 6.16
C TRP A 2 5.21 21.62 4.64
N TRP A 3 6.35 21.08 4.23
CA TRP A 3 6.96 21.02 2.87
C TRP A 3 7.87 22.21 2.45
N ASN A 4 9.17 21.91 2.23
CA ASN A 4 10.23 22.77 1.68
C ASN A 4 10.71 22.19 0.32
N LYS A 5 11.27 23.04 -0.56
CA LYS A 5 11.92 22.71 -1.84
C LYS A 5 12.87 21.51 -1.79
N ASP A 6 13.50 21.24 -0.66
CA ASP A 6 14.42 20.11 -0.49
C ASP A 6 13.67 18.76 -0.52
N TRP A 7 12.53 18.67 0.17
CA TRP A 7 11.65 17.48 0.12
C TRP A 7 11.10 17.23 -1.29
N MET A 8 10.81 18.31 -2.04
CA MET A 8 10.34 18.21 -3.42
C MET A 8 11.43 17.71 -4.39
N LYS A 9 12.70 17.98 -4.08
CA LYS A 9 13.85 17.54 -4.87
C LYS A 9 14.13 16.06 -4.66
N GLU A 10 13.96 15.57 -3.44
CA GLU A 10 14.13 14.16 -3.05
C GLU A 10 13.01 13.25 -3.58
N ASN A 11 11.79 13.78 -3.74
CA ASN A 11 10.62 13.00 -4.18
C ASN A 11 10.25 13.22 -5.65
N LYS A 12 11.20 13.67 -6.48
CA LYS A 12 10.95 14.09 -7.88
C LYS A 12 10.36 12.98 -8.77
N ASP A 13 10.66 11.73 -8.47
CA ASP A 13 10.16 10.57 -9.20
C ASP A 13 8.69 10.25 -8.89
N MET A 14 8.22 10.55 -7.67
CA MET A 14 6.80 10.49 -7.31
C MET A 14 5.98 11.41 -8.23
N PHE A 15 6.43 12.65 -8.44
CA PHE A 15 5.75 13.63 -9.29
C PHE A 15 5.84 13.29 -10.79
N LYS A 16 6.97 12.74 -11.24
CA LYS A 16 7.10 12.18 -12.60
C LYS A 16 6.14 11.00 -12.82
N ASN A 17 5.93 10.18 -11.78
CA ASN A 17 5.02 9.05 -11.81
C ASN A 17 3.54 9.48 -11.74
N LEU A 18 3.18 10.56 -11.03
CA LEU A 18 1.82 11.13 -11.05
C LEU A 18 1.37 11.55 -12.46
N ALA A 19 2.26 12.18 -13.24
CA ALA A 19 1.97 12.53 -14.63
C ALA A 19 1.80 11.29 -15.55
N LYS A 20 2.51 10.20 -15.26
CA LYS A 20 2.34 8.89 -15.92
C LYS A 20 1.05 8.19 -15.48
N MET A 21 0.73 8.23 -14.19
CA MET A 21 -0.46 7.64 -13.57
C MET A 21 -1.74 8.22 -14.19
N ARG A 22 -1.80 9.53 -14.49
CA ARG A 22 -2.93 10.15 -15.23
C ARG A 22 -3.30 9.44 -16.53
N ARG A 23 -2.32 8.83 -17.22
CA ARG A 23 -2.56 8.15 -18.51
C ARG A 23 -3.09 6.72 -18.35
N TRP A 24 -2.80 6.03 -17.22
CA TRP A 24 -2.96 4.57 -17.07
C TRP A 24 -3.67 4.20 -15.74
N GLY A 25 -4.85 4.79 -15.44
CA GLY A 25 -5.65 4.38 -14.26
C GLY A 25 -5.31 5.07 -12.93
N GLY A 26 -4.52 6.15 -12.95
CA GLY A 26 -4.01 6.84 -11.75
C GLY A 26 -5.01 7.63 -10.91
N LEU A 27 -6.13 8.08 -11.49
CA LEU A 27 -7.15 8.82 -10.73
C LEU A 27 -7.71 7.95 -9.60
N ARG A 28 -7.94 6.66 -9.86
CA ARG A 28 -8.38 5.67 -8.87
C ARG A 28 -7.45 5.63 -7.67
N TYR A 29 -6.17 5.39 -7.91
CA TYR A 29 -5.17 5.29 -6.84
C TYR A 29 -5.10 6.57 -6.02
N VAL A 30 -5.07 7.74 -6.67
CA VAL A 30 -5.00 9.04 -5.96
C VAL A 30 -6.26 9.28 -5.13
N VAL A 31 -7.45 8.91 -5.64
CA VAL A 31 -8.71 9.03 -4.87
C VAL A 31 -8.68 8.13 -3.64
N LEU A 32 -8.33 6.84 -3.80
CA LEU A 32 -8.23 5.91 -2.67
C LEU A 32 -7.17 6.34 -1.64
N TYR A 33 -5.99 6.75 -2.11
CA TYR A 33 -4.94 7.29 -1.26
C TYR A 33 -5.41 8.54 -0.51
N SER A 34 -6.13 9.46 -1.18
CA SER A 34 -6.66 10.65 -0.52
C SER A 34 -7.63 10.31 0.62
N LEU A 35 -8.38 9.21 0.49
CA LEU A 35 -9.34 8.76 1.50
C LEU A 35 -8.69 7.96 2.64
N SER A 36 -7.43 7.53 2.49
CA SER A 36 -6.68 6.82 3.54
C SER A 36 -6.37 7.70 4.76
N GLU A 37 -6.26 9.02 4.58
CA GLU A 37 -5.95 9.94 5.68
C GLU A 37 -7.21 10.35 6.48
N VAL A 38 -8.28 10.70 5.76
CA VAL A 38 -9.54 11.15 6.35
C VAL A 38 -10.65 11.04 5.32
N ALA A 39 -11.87 10.73 5.79
CA ALA A 39 -13.07 10.71 4.96
C ALA A 39 -13.31 12.08 4.31
N LYS A 40 -13.66 12.13 3.02
CA LYS A 40 -13.81 13.38 2.24
C LYS A 40 -15.05 13.34 1.35
N ASN A 41 -15.67 14.49 1.09
CA ASN A 41 -16.70 14.62 0.06
C ASN A 41 -16.06 14.78 -1.34
N GLY A 42 -16.88 14.76 -2.40
CA GLY A 42 -16.38 14.85 -3.78
C GLY A 42 -15.59 16.13 -4.09
N ALA A 43 -15.95 17.27 -3.49
CA ALA A 43 -15.23 18.54 -3.67
C ALA A 43 -13.86 18.49 -2.99
N GLU A 44 -13.81 18.00 -1.76
CA GLU A 44 -12.57 17.83 -1.00
C GLU A 44 -11.61 16.86 -1.68
N ILE A 45 -12.11 15.81 -2.33
CA ILE A 45 -11.29 14.88 -3.13
C ILE A 45 -10.70 15.59 -4.35
N MET A 46 -11.49 16.41 -5.07
CA MET A 46 -10.98 17.18 -6.20
C MET A 46 -9.86 18.14 -5.78
N ASP A 47 -10.06 18.87 -4.68
CA ASP A 47 -9.09 19.82 -4.15
C ASP A 47 -7.84 19.12 -3.62
N GLU A 48 -7.99 17.93 -3.03
CA GLU A 48 -6.89 17.13 -2.55
C GLU A 48 -6.04 16.58 -3.71
N VAL A 49 -6.66 16.13 -4.80
CA VAL A 49 -5.95 15.69 -6.01
C VAL A 49 -5.18 16.86 -6.64
N GLU A 50 -5.77 18.06 -6.67
CA GLU A 50 -5.08 19.28 -7.11
C GLU A 50 -3.89 19.60 -6.22
N ARG A 51 -4.06 19.52 -4.89
CA ARG A 51 -3.00 19.74 -3.92
C ARG A 51 -1.86 18.74 -4.08
N MET A 52 -2.16 17.45 -4.19
CA MET A 52 -1.18 16.37 -4.40
C MET A 52 -0.43 16.51 -5.72
N SER A 53 -1.09 17.06 -6.75
CA SER A 53 -0.46 17.35 -8.04
C SER A 53 0.24 18.71 -8.10
N MET A 54 0.33 19.44 -6.98
CA MET A 54 0.88 20.80 -6.91
C MET A 54 0.19 21.78 -7.89
N GLY A 55 -1.11 21.66 -8.05
CA GLY A 55 -1.90 22.48 -8.98
C GLY A 55 -1.78 22.06 -10.45
N ALA A 56 -1.03 21.00 -10.77
CA ALA A 56 -0.87 20.55 -12.15
C ALA A 56 -2.16 19.94 -12.71
N TRP A 57 -3.05 19.42 -11.86
CA TRP A 57 -4.28 18.78 -12.29
C TRP A 57 -5.35 18.71 -11.20
N ARG A 58 -6.52 19.27 -11.52
CA ARG A 58 -7.75 19.06 -10.76
C ARG A 58 -8.73 18.23 -11.59
N PRO A 59 -9.20 17.07 -11.10
CA PRO A 59 -10.19 16.27 -11.82
C PRO A 59 -11.55 16.98 -11.83
N SER A 60 -12.36 16.73 -12.86
CA SER A 60 -13.69 17.32 -12.98
C SER A 60 -14.72 16.51 -12.20
N PRO A 61 -15.87 17.10 -11.82
CA PRO A 61 -16.99 16.36 -11.25
C PRO A 61 -17.40 15.14 -12.11
N GLY A 62 -17.42 15.31 -13.43
CA GLY A 62 -17.76 14.25 -14.39
C GLY A 62 -16.76 13.09 -14.44
N SER A 63 -15.54 13.27 -13.93
CA SER A 63 -14.57 12.17 -13.75
C SER A 63 -14.58 11.58 -12.35
N ILE A 64 -14.94 12.37 -11.33
CA ILE A 64 -14.92 11.95 -9.93
C ILE A 64 -16.16 11.14 -9.55
N TYR A 65 -17.36 11.64 -9.82
CA TYR A 65 -18.56 10.98 -9.32
C TYR A 65 -18.81 9.60 -9.95
N PRO A 66 -18.57 9.38 -11.26
CA PRO A 66 -18.63 8.03 -11.81
C PRO A 66 -17.61 7.09 -11.17
N LEU A 67 -16.38 7.57 -10.94
CA LEU A 67 -15.35 6.76 -10.27
C LEU A 67 -15.75 6.42 -8.82
N LEU A 68 -16.28 7.38 -8.05
CA LEU A 68 -16.74 7.11 -6.69
C LEU A 68 -17.88 6.08 -6.66
N ASN A 69 -18.77 6.09 -7.65
CA ASN A 69 -19.79 5.05 -7.78
C ASN A 69 -19.15 3.68 -8.01
N THR A 70 -18.22 3.58 -8.97
CA THR A 70 -17.48 2.34 -9.25
C THR A 70 -16.74 1.82 -8.00
N LEU A 71 -16.03 2.70 -7.27
CA LEU A 71 -15.31 2.31 -6.06
C LEU A 71 -16.25 1.85 -4.93
N GLN A 72 -17.46 2.38 -4.89
CA GLN A 72 -18.47 1.95 -3.92
C GLN A 72 -19.10 0.61 -4.31
N GLU A 73 -19.38 0.40 -5.60
CA GLU A 73 -19.84 -0.89 -6.14
C GLU A 73 -18.82 -2.00 -5.91
N GLU A 74 -17.53 -1.69 -6.03
CA GLU A 74 -16.41 -2.58 -5.71
C GLU A 74 -16.11 -2.71 -4.21
N MET A 75 -16.88 -2.04 -3.34
CA MET A 75 -16.72 -2.06 -1.88
C MET A 75 -15.38 -1.53 -1.36
N LEU A 76 -14.66 -0.73 -2.16
CA LEU A 76 -13.38 -0.13 -1.77
C LEU A 76 -13.55 1.16 -0.96
N ILE A 77 -14.71 1.81 -1.10
CA ILE A 77 -15.11 2.95 -0.29
C ILE A 77 -16.56 2.78 0.18
N ARG A 78 -16.91 3.43 1.29
CA ARG A 78 -18.30 3.56 1.76
C ARG A 78 -18.69 5.02 1.86
N LYS A 79 -19.95 5.32 1.57
CA LYS A 79 -20.52 6.66 1.79
C LYS A 79 -21.16 6.73 3.18
N ARG A 80 -20.80 7.77 3.93
CA ARG A 80 -21.32 8.09 5.27
C ARG A 80 -22.58 8.93 5.16
N ASP A 81 -23.31 9.04 6.27
CA ASP A 81 -24.55 9.83 6.36
C ASP A 81 -24.32 11.33 6.06
N ASP A 82 -23.14 11.85 6.41
CA ASP A 82 -22.68 13.22 6.13
C ASP A 82 -22.23 13.45 4.68
N GLN A 83 -22.51 12.49 3.79
CA GLN A 83 -22.17 12.50 2.36
C GLN A 83 -20.66 12.43 2.06
N ARG A 84 -19.81 12.16 3.07
CA ARG A 84 -18.39 11.89 2.86
C ARG A 84 -18.15 10.43 2.50
N TYR A 85 -17.10 10.19 1.75
CA TYR A 85 -16.60 8.86 1.42
C TYR A 85 -15.49 8.49 2.39
N GLU A 86 -15.44 7.23 2.78
CA GLU A 86 -14.43 6.67 3.68
C GLU A 86 -13.86 5.40 3.04
N LEU A 87 -12.55 5.22 3.17
CA LEU A 87 -11.86 4.04 2.66
C LEU A 87 -12.26 2.80 3.47
N THR A 88 -12.52 1.68 2.80
CA THR A 88 -12.75 0.39 3.47
C THR A 88 -11.43 -0.38 3.64
N SER A 89 -11.45 -1.49 4.37
CA SER A 89 -10.30 -2.40 4.46
C SER A 89 -9.86 -2.92 3.08
N ALA A 90 -10.81 -3.23 2.19
CA ALA A 90 -10.51 -3.65 0.82
C ALA A 90 -9.87 -2.52 0.00
N GLY A 91 -10.36 -1.27 0.16
CA GLY A 91 -9.75 -0.10 -0.46
C GLY A 91 -8.33 0.18 0.05
N MET A 92 -8.05 -0.15 1.31
CA MET A 92 -6.73 -0.04 1.92
C MET A 92 -5.73 -1.07 1.37
N GLU A 93 -6.20 -2.29 1.13
CA GLU A 93 -5.43 -3.37 0.49
C GLU A 93 -5.12 -3.03 -0.98
N GLU A 94 -6.11 -2.52 -1.72
CA GLU A 94 -5.98 -2.11 -3.13
C GLU A 94 -4.84 -1.08 -3.36
N ILE A 95 -4.60 -0.19 -2.40
CA ILE A 95 -3.51 0.80 -2.47
C ILE A 95 -2.21 0.33 -1.82
N GLY A 96 -2.12 -0.95 -1.43
CA GLY A 96 -0.92 -1.55 -0.83
C GLY A 96 -0.59 -1.04 0.57
N TYR A 97 -1.55 -0.43 1.26
CA TYR A 97 -1.33 0.10 2.61
C TYR A 97 -1.32 -0.99 3.68
N SER A 98 -1.94 -2.14 3.40
CA SER A 98 -1.81 -3.36 4.21
C SER A 98 -0.40 -3.97 4.19
N SER A 99 0.54 -3.40 3.40
CA SER A 99 1.94 -3.82 3.37
C SER A 99 2.88 -2.97 4.23
N HIS A 100 2.40 -1.93 4.94
CA HIS A 100 3.27 -1.04 5.74
C HIS A 100 2.75 -0.68 7.15
N ARG A 101 1.75 -1.39 7.66
CA ARG A 101 1.47 -1.49 9.11
C ARG A 101 1.09 -2.93 9.45
N HIS A 102 2.09 -3.80 9.55
CA HIS A 102 1.92 -5.01 10.36
C HIS A 102 1.47 -4.57 11.76
N ASP A 103 0.33 -5.08 12.19
CA ASP A 103 -0.12 -5.02 13.57
C ASP A 103 0.99 -5.56 14.49
N HIS A 104 1.82 -4.66 15.04
CA HIS A 104 2.53 -4.94 16.28
C HIS A 104 1.56 -4.81 17.46
N HIS A 105 0.49 -5.61 17.47
CA HIS A 105 -0.24 -5.94 18.68
C HIS A 105 -0.32 -7.47 18.80
N HIS A 106 0.63 -8.00 19.59
CA HIS A 106 0.66 -9.37 20.05
C HIS A 106 -0.70 -9.88 20.54
N GLY A 107 -1.11 -11.04 20.04
CA GLY A 107 -2.12 -11.88 20.69
C GLY A 107 -2.87 -12.83 19.75
N SER A 108 -2.22 -13.56 18.86
CA SER A 108 -2.07 -15.03 18.98
C SER A 108 -1.28 -15.54 17.79
N ARG A 109 -0.32 -16.43 18.05
CA ARG A 109 0.47 -17.18 17.06
C ARG A 109 -0.46 -18.11 16.27
N SER A 110 -1.13 -17.61 15.23
CA SER A 110 -1.67 -18.52 14.22
C SER A 110 -0.49 -19.05 13.38
N LEU A 111 -0.59 -20.31 12.98
CA LEU A 111 0.38 -20.91 12.06
C LEU A 111 0.46 -20.07 10.78
N GLU A 112 -0.70 -19.73 10.21
CA GLU A 112 -0.81 -18.91 8.99
C GLU A 112 -0.15 -17.54 9.16
N GLY A 113 -0.46 -16.78 10.21
CA GLY A 113 0.14 -15.45 10.41
C GLY A 113 1.65 -15.49 10.62
N THR A 114 2.18 -16.60 11.17
CA THR A 114 3.63 -16.80 11.28
C THR A 114 4.26 -17.09 9.91
N LEU A 115 3.57 -17.85 9.06
CA LEU A 115 4.03 -18.14 7.69
C LEU A 115 3.97 -16.88 6.82
N ASP A 116 2.89 -16.10 6.92
CA ASP A 116 2.73 -14.81 6.22
C ASP A 116 3.85 -13.83 6.57
N GLU A 117 4.24 -13.77 7.86
CA GLU A 117 5.34 -12.93 8.32
C GLU A 117 6.70 -13.41 7.75
N ILE A 118 6.93 -14.73 7.69
CA ILE A 118 8.13 -15.29 7.07
C ILE A 118 8.18 -14.95 5.58
N ASP A 119 7.09 -15.14 4.85
CA ASP A 119 7.01 -14.86 3.41
C ASP A 119 7.25 -13.37 3.13
N SER A 120 6.67 -12.48 3.93
CA SER A 120 6.87 -11.03 3.82
C SER A 120 8.34 -10.63 4.00
N TYR A 121 9.03 -11.20 4.99
CA TYR A 121 10.45 -10.95 5.17
C TYR A 121 11.31 -11.56 4.07
N VAL A 122 10.93 -12.72 3.51
CA VAL A 122 11.62 -13.30 2.35
C VAL A 122 11.51 -12.38 1.15
N SER A 123 10.33 -11.85 0.83
CA SER A 123 10.17 -10.86 -0.25
C SER A 123 11.01 -9.61 -0.04
N TYR A 124 11.05 -9.06 1.19
CA TYR A 124 11.95 -7.95 1.52
C TYR A 124 13.42 -8.29 1.24
N LEU A 125 13.87 -9.49 1.61
CA LEU A 125 15.24 -9.93 1.36
C LEU A 125 15.50 -10.14 -0.14
N GLU A 126 14.53 -10.57 -0.93
CA GLU A 126 14.66 -10.76 -2.38
C GLU A 126 14.84 -9.42 -3.13
N ASP A 127 14.18 -8.37 -2.64
CA ASP A 127 14.26 -7.01 -3.19
C ASP A 127 15.56 -6.28 -2.83
N LEU A 128 16.32 -6.79 -1.86
CA LEU A 128 17.57 -6.14 -1.46
C LEU A 128 18.68 -6.29 -2.53
N PRO A 129 19.49 -5.24 -2.74
CA PRO A 129 20.69 -5.33 -3.54
C PRO A 129 21.62 -6.48 -3.09
N ARG A 130 22.20 -7.21 -4.04
CA ARG A 130 22.98 -8.44 -3.76
C ARG A 130 24.23 -8.18 -2.92
N ASP A 131 24.84 -7.02 -3.05
CA ASP A 131 25.96 -6.57 -2.23
C ASP A 131 25.57 -6.42 -0.76
N ARG A 132 24.33 -6.02 -0.46
CA ARG A 132 23.80 -5.96 0.92
C ARG A 132 23.44 -7.32 1.49
N LEU A 133 23.01 -8.27 0.64
CA LEU A 133 22.66 -9.63 1.05
C LEU A 133 23.87 -10.54 1.25
N LYS A 134 24.92 -10.35 0.45
CA LYS A 134 26.09 -11.25 0.41
C LYS A 134 26.75 -11.49 1.78
N PRO A 135 26.90 -10.49 2.67
CA PRO A 135 27.43 -10.72 4.02
C PRO A 135 26.56 -11.65 4.88
N ALA A 136 25.27 -11.80 4.57
CA ALA A 136 24.34 -12.65 5.31
C ALA A 136 24.21 -14.07 4.73
N GLU A 137 24.98 -14.43 3.69
CA GLU A 137 24.86 -15.71 2.97
C GLU A 137 24.90 -16.93 3.90
N SER A 138 25.89 -17.02 4.79
CA SER A 138 25.99 -18.14 5.74
C SER A 138 24.80 -18.21 6.71
N ARG A 139 24.24 -17.04 7.08
CA ARG A 139 23.07 -16.98 7.96
C ARG A 139 21.79 -17.40 7.24
N LEU A 140 21.62 -16.99 5.98
CA LEU A 140 20.52 -17.42 5.12
C LEU A 140 20.55 -18.93 4.90
N ALA A 141 21.73 -19.49 4.58
CA ALA A 141 21.92 -20.93 4.42
C ALA A 141 21.53 -21.71 5.69
N TYR A 142 21.92 -21.20 6.86
CA TYR A 142 21.54 -21.79 8.15
C TYR A 142 20.02 -21.76 8.41
N ILE A 143 19.35 -20.65 8.09
CA ILE A 143 17.89 -20.54 8.25
C ILE A 143 17.18 -21.50 7.30
N ALA A 144 17.62 -21.57 6.04
CA ALA A 144 17.07 -22.49 5.03
C ALA A 144 17.17 -23.96 5.48
N ASP A 145 18.33 -24.39 5.99
CA ASP A 145 18.51 -25.74 6.53
C ASP A 145 17.56 -26.06 7.69
N ARG A 146 17.36 -25.10 8.61
CA ARG A 146 16.41 -25.28 9.72
C ARG A 146 14.97 -25.45 9.25
N LEU A 147 14.54 -24.64 8.29
CA LEU A 147 13.18 -24.72 7.72
C LEU A 147 12.99 -26.04 6.95
N GLN A 148 14.03 -26.49 6.23
CA GLN A 148 14.01 -27.78 5.55
C GLN A 148 13.87 -28.95 6.54
N LYS A 149 14.67 -28.97 7.60
CA LYS A 149 14.59 -30.00 8.66
C LYS A 149 13.23 -30.02 9.35
N LEU A 150 12.66 -28.85 9.61
CA LEU A 150 11.30 -28.74 10.16
C LEU A 150 10.29 -29.40 9.22
N ARG A 151 10.32 -29.05 7.92
CA ARG A 151 9.43 -29.64 6.91
C ARG A 151 9.59 -31.16 6.80
N GLU A 152 10.82 -31.67 6.86
CA GLU A 152 11.10 -33.11 6.80
C GLU A 152 10.58 -33.83 8.05
N SER A 153 10.70 -33.22 9.23
CA SER A 153 10.19 -33.79 10.48
C SER A 153 8.68 -34.06 10.45
N LEU A 154 7.92 -33.23 9.73
CA LEU A 154 6.48 -33.39 9.55
C LEU A 154 6.13 -34.62 8.68
N LYS A 155 7.04 -35.08 7.82
CA LYS A 155 6.83 -36.26 6.96
C LYS A 155 7.08 -37.58 7.70
N ASN A 156 7.85 -37.54 8.79
CA ASN A 156 8.27 -38.71 9.54
C ASN A 156 7.43 -38.97 10.80
N GLY A 157 6.49 -38.06 11.12
CA GLY A 157 5.52 -38.23 12.20
C GLY A 157 4.17 -38.67 11.66
N THR A 158 3.98 -39.96 11.41
CA THR A 158 2.67 -40.62 11.26
C THR A 158 2.73 -41.96 11.96
#